data_AF-W1Y5T5-F1
#
_entry.id   AF-W1Y5T5-F1
#
_cell.length_a   1.000
_cell.length_b   1.000
_cell.length_c   1.000
_cell.angle_alpha   90.00
_cell.angle_beta   90.00
_cell.angle_gamma   90.00
#
_symmetry.space_group_name_H-M   'P 1'
#
loop_
_entity.id
_entity.type
_entity.pdbx_description
1 polymer ?
#
loop_
_entity_poly.entity_id
_entity_poly.type
_entity_poly.pdbx_seq_one_letter_code
_entity_poly.pdbx_strand_id
1 'polypeptide(L)' 'MVNLIVASHGDFAKGILMSGSMIFGEQENVEVVTFQPTEGPDDLDKHYQEALAKFDNDDDTLFLVDLWGGSP' A
#
# COMPACT_ATOMS: atom_id res chain seq x y z
N MET A 1 -0.40 -16.35 4.64
CA MET A 1 0.39 -15.76 3.53
C MET A 1 0.65 -14.32 3.92
N VAL A 2 1.83 -13.75 3.67
CA VAL A 2 2.11 -12.36 4.09
C VAL A 2 1.11 -11.38 3.45
N ASN A 3 0.57 -10.44 4.25
CA ASN A 3 -0.22 -9.31 3.77
C ASN A 3 0.74 -8.24 3.21
N LEU A 4 0.42 -7.63 2.07
CA LEU A 4 1.27 -6.60 1.45
C LEU A 4 0.56 -5.25 1.47
N ILE A 5 1.26 -4.22 1.94
CA ILE A 5 0.90 -2.82 1.70
C ILE A 5 1.95 -2.23 0.78
N VAL A 6 1.53 -1.79 -0.41
CA VAL A 6 2.40 -1.05 -1.34
C VAL A 6 2.07 0.43 -1.21
N ALA A 7 3.05 1.22 -0.81
CA ALA A 7 2.86 2.63 -0.52
C ALA A 7 3.83 3.54 -1.26
N SER A 8 3.35 4.70 -1.70
CA SER A 8 4.18 5.70 -2.38
C SER A 8 3.59 7.09 -2.30
N HIS A 9 4.43 8.10 -2.51
CA HIS A 9 3.95 9.40 -2.96
C HIS A 9 3.29 9.29 -4.34
N GLY A 10 2.18 9.99 -4.55
CA GLY A 10 1.41 9.95 -5.79
C GLY A 10 0.96 8.52 -6.17
N ASP A 11 0.70 8.29 -7.45
CA ASP A 11 0.07 7.05 -7.93
C ASP A 11 1.05 5.92 -8.32
N PHE A 12 2.32 6.00 -7.91
CA PHE A 12 3.32 4.99 -8.26
C PHE A 12 2.94 3.59 -7.75
N ALA A 13 2.50 3.46 -6.51
CA ALA A 13 2.04 2.21 -5.91
C ALA A 13 0.86 1.56 -6.68
N LYS A 14 -0.05 2.38 -7.24
CA LYS A 14 -1.13 1.89 -8.11
C LYS A 14 -0.57 1.35 -9.42
N GLY A 15 0.36 2.08 -10.03
CA GLY A 15 0.99 1.69 -11.29
C GLY A 15 1.84 0.41 -11.17
N ILE A 16 2.56 0.24 -10.06
CA ILE A 16 3.34 -0.98 -9.84
C ILE A 16 2.44 -2.18 -9.54
N LEU A 17 1.36 -2.02 -8.76
CA LEU A 17 0.39 -3.10 -8.56
C LEU A 17 -0.27 -3.49 -9.89
N MET A 18 -0.71 -2.52 -10.70
CA MET A 18 -1.26 -2.79 -12.04
C MET A 18 -0.29 -3.62 -12.88
N SER A 19 0.99 -3.24 -12.89
CA SER A 19 2.03 -3.97 -13.62
C SER A 19 2.20 -5.40 -13.07
N GLY A 20 2.19 -5.55 -11.75
CA GLY A 20 2.21 -6.84 -11.05
C GLY A 20 1.05 -7.73 -11.46
N SER A 21 -0.18 -7.22 -11.40
CA SER A 21 -1.39 -7.96 -11.79
C SER A 21 -1.37 -8.37 -13.27
N MET A 22 -0.85 -7.53 -14.17
CA MET A 22 -0.71 -7.89 -15.59
C MET A 22 0.25 -9.05 -15.83
N ILE A 23 1.30 -9.19 -15.01
CA ILE A 23 2.35 -10.20 -15.18
C ILE A 23 2.02 -11.49 -14.42
N PHE A 24 1.51 -11.36 -13.20
CA PHE A 24 1.32 -12.47 -12.26
C PHE A 24 -0.15 -12.83 -12.00
N GLY A 25 -1.09 -12.08 -12.58
CA GLY A 25 -2.52 -12.18 -12.26
C GLY A 25 -2.89 -11.42 -10.99
N GLU A 26 -4.18 -11.36 -10.68
CA GLU A 26 -4.67 -10.72 -9.46
C GLU A 26 -4.05 -11.36 -8.21
N GLN A 27 -3.66 -10.53 -7.26
CA GLN A 27 -3.03 -10.96 -6.01
C GLN A 27 -4.01 -10.78 -4.86
N GLU A 28 -4.14 -11.80 -4.02
CA GLU A 28 -4.88 -11.72 -2.76
C GLU A 28 -4.02 -11.06 -1.68
N ASN A 29 -4.65 -10.41 -0.71
CA ASN A 29 -3.98 -9.78 0.44
C ASN A 29 -2.95 -8.70 0.05
N VAL A 30 -3.25 -7.91 -0.98
CA VAL A 30 -2.44 -6.74 -1.37
C VAL A 30 -3.29 -5.49 -1.36
N GLU A 31 -2.86 -4.50 -0.58
CA GLU A 31 -3.48 -3.18 -0.51
C GLU A 31 -2.52 -2.09 -0.99
N VAL A 32 -3.09 -1.01 -1.52
CA VAL A 32 -2.34 0.14 -2.02
C VAL A 32 -2.71 1.37 -1.23
N VAL A 33 -1.68 2.07 -0.75
CA VAL A 33 -1.81 3.38 -0.09
C VAL A 33 -1.06 4.41 -0.91
N THR A 34 -1.70 5.53 -1.23
CA THR A 34 -1.03 6.65 -1.90
C THR A 34 -1.07 7.89 -1.03
N PHE A 35 0.00 8.67 -1.09
CA PHE A 35 0.13 9.93 -0.36
C PHE A 35 0.16 11.10 -1.35
N GLN A 36 -0.86 11.95 -1.33
CA GLN A 36 -1.06 13.06 -2.25
C GLN A 36 -0.48 14.38 -1.72
N PRO A 37 -0.13 15.35 -2.59
CA PRO A 37 0.45 16.63 -2.15
C PRO A 37 -0.43 17.47 -1.20
N THR A 38 -1.74 17.18 -1.14
CA THR A 38 -2.70 17.87 -0.29
C THR A 38 -2.91 17.22 1.07
N GLU A 39 -2.28 16.08 1.32
CA GLU A 39 -2.48 15.26 2.51
C GLU A 39 -1.39 15.49 3.55
N GLY A 40 -1.74 15.32 4.82
CA GLY A 40 -0.81 15.35 5.95
C GLY A 40 -0.53 13.95 6.53
N PRO A 41 0.38 13.85 7.52
CA PRO A 41 0.68 12.58 8.18
C PRO A 41 -0.52 11.88 8.81
N ASP A 42 -1.50 12.63 9.34
CA ASP A 42 -2.71 12.05 9.94
C ASP A 42 -3.62 11.41 8.88
N ASP A 43 -3.68 11.98 7.67
CA ASP A 43 -4.41 11.38 6.54
C ASP A 43 -3.74 10.07 6.10
N LEU A 44 -2.40 10.06 6.06
CA LEU A 44 -1.63 8.87 5.71
C LEU A 44 -1.79 7.74 6.73
N ASP A 45 -1.71 8.05 8.04
CA ASP A 45 -1.96 7.05 9.08
C ASP A 45 -3.38 6.47 8.96
N LYS A 46 -4.37 7.33 8.70
CA LYS A 46 -5.75 6.88 8.46
C LYS A 46 -5.84 5.93 7.26
N HIS A 47 -5.18 6.23 6.13
CA HIS A 47 -5.14 5.34 4.98
C HIS A 47 -4.51 3.99 5.31
N TYR A 48 -3.46 3.97 6.14
CA TYR A 48 -2.86 2.72 6.60
C TYR A 48 -3.80 1.91 7.48
N GLN A 49 -4.50 2.54 8.42
CA GLN A 49 -5.49 1.84 9.24
C GLN A 49 -6.64 1.27 8.39
N GLU A 50 -7.11 2.03 7.39
CA GLU A 50 -8.15 1.57 6.47
C GLU A 50 -7.69 0.41 5.58
N ALA A 51 -6.43 0.42 5.12
CA ALA A 51 -5.86 -0.69 4.35
C ALA A 51 -5.68 -1.94 5.22
N LEU A 52 -5.12 -1.80 6.42
CA LEU A 52 -4.91 -2.91 7.36
C LEU A 52 -6.23 -3.59 7.75
N ALA A 53 -7.31 -2.82 7.93
CA ALA A 53 -8.62 -3.33 8.30
C ALA A 53 -9.30 -4.20 7.21
N LYS A 54 -8.76 -4.22 5.98
CA LYS A 54 -9.28 -5.06 4.89
C LYS A 54 -8.71 -6.48 4.90
N PHE A 55 -7.60 -6.71 5.60
CA PHE A 55 -7.08 -8.06 5.79
C PHE A 55 -7.93 -8.76 6.86
N ASP A 56 -8.54 -9.89 6.49
CA ASP A 56 -9.41 -10.70 7.37
C ASP A 56 -8.67 -11.95 7.87
N ASN A 57 -7.38 -11.78 8.20
CA ASN A 57 -6.49 -12.85 8.64
C ASN A 57 -5.47 -12.32 9.66
N ASP A 58 -4.80 -13.24 10.37
CA ASP A 58 -3.77 -12.92 11.37
C ASP A 58 -2.34 -13.02 10.79
N ASP A 59 -2.16 -12.92 9.47
CA ASP A 59 -0.84 -12.98 8.84
C ASP A 59 -0.05 -11.66 9.03
N ASP A 60 1.28 -11.78 9.10
CA ASP A 60 2.18 -10.62 9.16
C ASP A 60 2.01 -9.70 7.95
N THR A 61 2.16 -8.39 8.16
CA THR A 61 2.11 -7.38 7.09
C THR A 61 3.51 -6.87 6.73
N LEU A 62 3.85 -6.90 5.44
CA LEU A 62 5.05 -6.31 4.87
C LEU A 62 4.71 -5.04 4.09
N PHE A 63 5.40 -3.95 4.43
CA PHE A 63 5.29 -2.66 3.75
C PHE A 63 6.38 -2.53 2.67
N LEU A 64 5.95 -2.25 1.44
CA LEU A 64 6.81 -1.93 0.30
C LEU A 64 6.64 -0.46 -0.02
N VAL A 65 7.58 0.37 0.44
CA VAL A 65 7.55 1.83 0.28
C VAL A 65 8.46 2.30 -0.85
N ASP A 66 8.18 3.48 -1.40
CA ASP A 66 8.90 4.05 -2.54
C ASP A 66 10.35 4.44 -2.20
N LEU A 67 10.56 5.21 -1.13
CA LEU A 67 11.83 5.83 -0.78
C LEU A 67 12.04 5.90 0.74
N TRP A 68 13.29 5.73 1.16
CA TRP A 68 13.68 5.85 2.56
C TRP A 68 13.65 7.31 3.04
N GLY A 69 12.97 7.57 4.17
CA GLY A 69 12.99 8.87 4.86
C GLY A 69 11.95 9.89 4.37
N GLY A 70 11.03 9.49 3.49
CA GLY A 70 9.82 10.25 3.16
C GLY A 70 8.64 9.94 4.10
N SER A 71 7.47 10.50 3.79
CA SER A 71 6.23 10.22 4.55
C SER A 71 5.68 8.80 4.41
N PRO A 72 5.64 8.15 3.22
CA PRO A 72 5.05 6.83 3.04
C PRO A 72 5.59 5.82 4.04
#